data_AF-A0A9W6NQT9-F1
#
_entry.id   AF-A0A9W6NQT9-F1
#
_cell.length_a   1.000
_cell.length_b   1.000
_cell.length_c   1.000
_cell.angle_alpha   90.00
_cell.angle_beta   90.00
_cell.angle_gamma   90.00
#
_symmetry.space_group_name_H-M   'P 1'
#
loop_
_entity.id
_entity.type
_entity.pdbx_description
1 polymer ?
#
loop_
_entity_poly.entity_id
_entity_poly.type
_entity_poly.pdbx_seq_one_letter_code
_entity_poly.pdbx_strand_id
1 'polypeptide(L)' 'MYIEKAQIVANLRSRGLDARADWVDTALPALVDTYRNAALLQTLGINPAGMSPAYATTGQE' A
#
# COMPACT_ATOMS: atom_id res chain seq x y z
N MET A 1 -6.11 9.66 4.79
CA MET A 1 -6.11 8.19 4.93
C MET A 1 -4.73 7.71 4.60
N TYR A 2 -4.15 6.93 5.49
CA TYR A 2 -2.80 6.40 5.35
C TYR A 2 -2.89 4.88 5.33
N ILE A 3 -2.15 4.26 4.43
CA ILE A 3 -2.07 2.80 4.33
C ILE A 3 -0.61 2.42 4.56
N GLU A 4 -0.39 1.31 5.25
CA GLU A 4 0.96 0.78 5.40
C GLU A 4 1.47 0.28 4.06
N LYS A 5 2.71 0.66 3.70
CA LYS A 5 3.31 0.14 2.47
C LYS A 5 3.34 -1.40 2.48
N ALA A 6 3.51 -2.02 3.64
CA ALA A 6 3.51 -3.49 3.79
C ALA A 6 2.22 -4.14 3.24
N GLN A 7 1.05 -3.53 3.47
CA GLN A 7 -0.22 -4.00 2.91
C GLN A 7 -0.24 -3.87 1.38
N ILE A 8 0.32 -2.78 0.85
CA ILE A 8 0.42 -2.53 -0.59
C ILE A 8 1.37 -3.54 -1.25
N VAL A 9 2.55 -3.74 -0.65
CA VAL A 9 3.57 -4.73 -1.08
C VAL A 9 2.99 -6.14 -1.05
N ALA A 10 2.30 -6.52 0.02
CA ALA A 10 1.64 -7.83 0.13
C ALA A 10 0.56 -8.02 -0.95
N ASN A 11 -0.26 -7.00 -1.22
CA ASN A 11 -1.27 -7.06 -2.28
C ASN A 11 -0.64 -7.19 -3.67
N LEU A 12 0.43 -6.43 -3.94
CA LEU A 12 1.18 -6.50 -5.20
C LEU A 12 1.81 -7.88 -5.40
N ARG A 13 2.50 -8.40 -4.38
CA ARG A 13 3.08 -9.75 -4.40
C ARG A 13 2.00 -10.82 -4.60
N SER A 14 0.85 -10.71 -3.94
CA SER A 14 -0.27 -11.64 -4.11
C SER A 14 -0.84 -11.65 -5.54
N ARG A 15 -0.62 -10.57 -6.32
CA ARG A 15 -1.03 -10.45 -7.72
C ARG A 15 0.07 -10.91 -8.70
N GLY A 16 1.21 -11.40 -8.19
CA GLY A 16 2.39 -11.73 -9.00
C GLY A 16 3.15 -10.51 -9.52
N LEU A 17 2.96 -9.35 -8.88
CA LEU A 17 3.61 -8.09 -9.23
C LEU A 17 4.82 -7.82 -8.33
N ASP A 18 5.71 -8.81 -8.18
CA ASP A 18 6.88 -8.73 -7.31
C ASP A 18 7.79 -7.54 -7.61
N ALA A 19 8.03 -7.24 -8.89
CA ALA A 19 8.82 -6.08 -9.30
C ALA A 19 8.20 -4.74 -8.84
N ARG A 20 6.85 -4.65 -8.81
CA ARG A 20 6.15 -3.46 -8.31
C ARG A 20 6.15 -3.44 -6.78
N ALA A 21 6.06 -4.60 -6.14
CA ALA A 21 6.13 -4.73 -4.69
C ALA A 21 7.49 -4.23 -4.16
N ASP A 22 8.59 -4.65 -4.79
CA ASP A 22 9.95 -4.22 -4.43
C ASP A 22 10.18 -2.72 -4.69
N TRP A 23 9.68 -2.22 -5.83
CA TRP A 23 9.71 -0.79 -6.12
C TRP A 23 8.90 0.02 -5.10
N VAL A 24 7.69 -0.42 -4.73
CA VAL A 24 6.88 0.25 -3.70
C VAL A 24 7.59 0.21 -2.35
N ASP A 25 8.23 -0.91 -2.00
CA ASP A 25 8.99 -1.01 -0.76
C ASP A 25 10.12 0.04 -0.73
N THR A 26 10.83 0.22 -1.83
CA THR A 26 12.00 1.10 -1.89
C THR A 26 11.63 2.57 -2.15
N ALA A 27 10.59 2.83 -2.94
CA ALA A 27 10.20 4.16 -3.40
C ALA A 27 9.18 4.84 -2.48
N LEU A 28 8.36 4.09 -1.75
CA LEU A 28 7.33 4.65 -0.89
C LEU A 28 7.71 4.60 0.59
N PRO A 29 7.37 5.67 1.35
CA PRO A 29 7.54 5.67 2.80
C PRO A 29 6.63 4.62 3.47
N ALA A 30 6.96 4.28 4.72
CA ALA A 30 6.22 3.27 5.50
C ALA A 30 4.70 3.56 5.57
N LEU A 31 4.32 4.84 5.64
CA LEU A 31 2.94 5.30 5.57
C LEU A 31 2.70 6.01 4.23
N VAL A 32 1.86 5.41 3.41
CA VAL A 32 1.46 5.97 2.11
C VAL A 32 0.19 6.79 2.30
N ASP A 33 0.31 8.10 2.12
CA ASP A 33 -0.85 8.98 2.10
C ASP A 33 -1.63 8.76 0.80
N THR A 34 -2.84 8.22 0.90
CA THR A 34 -3.64 7.88 -0.28
C THR A 34 -4.22 9.08 -1.00
N TYR A 35 -4.34 10.23 -0.31
CA TYR A 35 -4.86 11.46 -0.90
C TYR A 35 -3.76 12.19 -1.66
N ARG A 36 -2.57 12.32 -1.08
CA ARG A 36 -1.41 12.96 -1.75
C ARG A 36 -0.84 12.09 -2.86
N ASN A 37 -0.93 10.76 -2.74
CA ASN A 37 -0.40 9.82 -3.72
C ASN A 37 -1.51 9.16 -4.58
N ALA A 38 -2.72 9.73 -4.64
CA ALA A 38 -3.84 9.15 -5.37
C ALA A 38 -3.49 8.81 -6.84
N ALA A 39 -2.84 9.75 -7.55
CA ALA A 39 -2.41 9.55 -8.93
C ALA A 39 -1.38 8.42 -9.06
N LEU A 40 -0.40 8.36 -8.16
CA LEU A 40 0.65 7.33 -8.14
C LEU A 40 0.03 5.95 -7.86
N LEU A 41 -0.87 5.86 -6.87
CA LEU A 41 -1.58 4.64 -6.52
C LEU A 41 -2.43 4.13 -7.69
N GLN A 42 -3.12 5.04 -8.41
CA GLN A 42 -3.85 4.68 -9.63
C GLN A 42 -2.92 4.15 -10.72
N THR A 43 -1.75 4.75 -10.94
CA THR A 43 -0.75 4.24 -11.90
C THR A 43 -0.25 2.84 -11.54
N LEU A 44 -0.16 2.53 -10.24
CA LEU A 44 0.23 1.22 -9.74
C LEU A 44 -0.94 0.21 -9.75
N GLY A 45 -2.15 0.65 -10.07
CA GLY A 45 -3.36 -0.17 -9.98
C GLY A 45 -3.70 -0.56 -8.54
N ILE A 46 -3.30 0.28 -7.57
CA ILE A 46 -3.66 0.17 -6.16
C ILE A 46 -4.95 0.95 -5.95
N ASN A 47 -5.98 0.26 -5.46
CA ASN A 47 -7.22 0.92 -5.08
C ASN A 47 -7.26 1.10 -3.55
N PRO A 48 -7.07 2.33 -3.02
CA PRO A 48 -7.09 2.58 -1.59
C PRO A 48 -8.46 2.31 -0.96
N ALA A 49 -9.54 2.36 -1.74
CA ALA A 49 -10.89 2.03 -1.25
C ALA A 49 -11.06 0.55 -0.85
N GLY A 50 -10.18 -0.33 -1.32
CA GLY A 50 -10.17 -1.76 -0.97
C GLY A 50 -9.14 -2.15 0.09
N MET A 51 -8.44 -1.18 0.69
CA MET A 51 -7.34 -1.42 1.63
C MET A 51 -7.65 -0.90 3.02
N SER A 52 -7.24 -1.66 4.03
CA SER A 52 -7.38 -1.26 5.43
C SER A 52 -6.46 -0.07 5.73
N PRO A 53 -6.95 0.98 6.40
CA PRO A 53 -6.10 2.06 6.87
C PRO A 53 -5.09 1.52 7.90
N ALA A 54 -3.88 2.09 7.91
CA ALA A 54 -2.76 1.70 8.77
C ALA A 54 -3.03 1.75 10.28
N TYR A 55 -4.18 2.31 10.69
CA TYR A 55 -4.59 2.42 12.08
C TYR A 55 -5.20 1.11 12.65
N ALA A 56 -5.24 0.02 11.87
CA ALA A 56 -5.96 -1.20 12.21
C ALA A 56 -5.18 -2.27 13.00
N THR A 57 -3.91 -2.04 13.39
CA THR A 57 -3.18 -2.95 14.29
C THR A 57 -2.95 -2.30 15.65
N THR A 58 -4.01 -2.26 16.44
CA THR A 58 -3.95 -2.24 17.90
C THR A 58 -5.08 -3.15 18.37
N GLY A 59 -4.79 -4.44 18.55
CA GLY A 59 -5.76 -5.44 19.02
C GLY A 59 -5.69 -6.79 18.33
N GLN A 60 -4.64 -7.56 18.60
CA GLN A 60 -4.71 -9.03 18.55
C GLN A 60 -3.95 -9.50 19.80
N GLU A 61 -4.67 -9.53 20.92
CA GLU A 61 -4.26 -10.20 22.17
C GLU A 61 -4.49 -11.72 22.06
#